data_AF-A0ABD6H4R6-F1
#
_entry.id   AF-A0ABD6H4R6-F1
#
_cell.length_a   1.000
_cell.length_b   1.000
_cell.length_c   1.000
_cell.angle_alpha   90.00
_cell.angle_beta   90.00
_cell.angle_gamma   90.00
#
_symmetry.space_group_name_H-M   'P 1'
#
loop_
_entity.id
_entity.type
_entity.pdbx_description
1 polymer ?
#
loop_
_entity_poly.entity_id
_entity_poly.type
_entity_poly.pdbx_seq_one_letter_code
_entity_poly.pdbx_strand_id
1 'polypeptide(L)'
;MSLPRDLKGLRAAIHACRICRDCPTQVTALPHEPRPVVVLSSTARILIAGQAPGKRVHETGLPFNDASGDRLRQWLGVDREAFYDSRNFAILPMGFCFPGYDASGHDLPPRRECAPHWREAAMEVMPQVELVLAIGQYAQRWHMCDLRKPTLHATVESWRESFFTNRPGPKILPLPHPSWRNSGWLRRNPWFEAELLPVLKKQVDHCLR
;
A
#
# COMPACT_ATOMS: atom_id res chain seq x y z
N MET A 1 -4.48 15.08 21.56
CA MET A 1 -3.15 15.63 21.21
C MET A 1 -3.05 15.69 19.69
N SER A 2 -2.45 16.76 19.15
CA SER A 2 -2.19 16.85 17.71
C SER A 2 -1.12 15.82 17.31
N LEU A 3 -1.22 15.21 16.13
CA LEU A 3 -0.21 14.30 15.61
C LEU A 3 1.08 15.08 15.28
N PRO A 4 2.27 14.46 15.39
CA PRO A 4 3.51 15.08 14.94
C PRO A 4 3.43 15.46 13.46
N ARG A 5 4.00 16.62 13.10
CA ARG A 5 4.01 17.14 11.73
C ARG A 5 5.34 16.97 11.01
N ASP A 6 6.32 16.34 11.66
CA ASP A 6 7.60 15.99 11.06
C ASP A 6 7.71 14.47 10.86
N LEU A 7 8.46 14.04 9.84
CA LEU A 7 8.60 12.64 9.46
C LEU A 7 9.11 11.77 10.62
N LYS A 8 10.09 12.26 11.39
CA LYS A 8 10.73 11.50 12.48
C LYS A 8 9.77 11.29 13.63
N GLY A 9 9.12 12.37 14.08
CA GLY A 9 8.10 12.34 15.12
C GLY A 9 6.93 11.46 14.75
N LEU A 10 6.42 11.58 13.51
CA LEU A 10 5.28 10.79 13.05
C LEU A 10 5.62 9.31 12.99
N ARG A 11 6.81 8.96 12.46
CA ARG A 11 7.30 7.57 12.44
C ARG A 11 7.38 6.99 13.85
N ALA A 12 7.92 7.73 14.82
CA ALA A 12 8.01 7.28 16.21
C ALA A 12 6.61 7.06 16.83
N ALA A 13 5.67 7.99 16.60
CA ALA A 13 4.30 7.88 17.07
C ALA A 13 3.57 6.67 16.45
N ILE A 14 3.77 6.41 15.14
CA ILE A 14 3.23 5.23 14.47
C ILE A 14 3.80 3.96 15.09
N HIS A 15 5.11 3.84 15.31
CA HIS A 15 5.68 2.62 15.90
C HIS A 15 5.22 2.35 17.34
N ALA A 16 4.87 3.40 18.11
CA ALA A 16 4.32 3.29 19.46
C ALA A 16 2.79 3.05 19.47
N CYS A 17 2.13 3.06 18.29
CA CYS A 17 0.69 3.00 18.19
C CYS A 17 0.12 1.66 18.68
N ARG A 18 -0.87 1.74 19.58
CA ARG A 18 -1.59 0.58 20.13
C ARG A 18 -3.11 0.63 19.93
N ILE A 19 -3.63 1.59 19.15
CA ILE A 19 -5.07 1.90 19.06
C ILE A 19 -5.92 0.67 18.71
N CYS A 20 -5.45 -0.18 17.80
CA CYS A 20 -6.21 -1.35 17.34
C CYS A 20 -6.40 -2.42 18.43
N ARG A 21 -5.58 -2.41 19.49
CA ARG A 21 -5.74 -3.29 20.65
C ARG A 21 -6.41 -2.55 21.82
N ASP A 22 -5.92 -1.36 22.13
CA ASP A 22 -6.27 -0.68 23.39
C ASP A 22 -7.57 0.13 23.29
N CYS A 23 -7.93 0.58 22.08
CA CYS A 23 -9.13 1.38 21.81
C CYS A 23 -9.76 0.99 20.45
N PRO A 24 -10.18 -0.27 20.25
CA PRO A 24 -10.72 -0.70 18.97
C PRO A 24 -12.08 -0.04 18.70
N THR A 25 -12.30 0.37 17.45
CA THR A 25 -13.64 0.74 16.95
C THR A 25 -14.38 -0.46 16.37
N GLN A 26 -13.66 -1.55 16.05
CA GLN A 26 -14.28 -2.83 15.73
C GLN A 26 -14.66 -3.61 16.99
N VAL A 27 -15.60 -4.56 16.85
CA VAL A 27 -16.13 -5.36 17.97
C VAL A 27 -15.01 -6.09 18.74
N THR A 28 -13.96 -6.53 18.05
CA THR A 28 -12.84 -7.24 18.66
C THR A 28 -11.55 -6.44 18.60
N ALA A 29 -10.85 -6.38 19.73
CA ALA A 29 -9.48 -5.88 19.82
C ALA A 29 -8.53 -6.76 18.98
N LEU A 30 -7.38 -6.19 18.60
CA LEU A 30 -6.33 -6.96 17.98
C LEU A 30 -5.84 -8.08 18.92
N PRO A 31 -5.73 -9.34 18.45
CA PRO A 31 -5.46 -10.48 19.33
C PRO A 31 -3.99 -10.63 19.74
N HIS A 32 -3.11 -9.74 19.28
CA HIS A 32 -1.68 -9.77 19.53
C HIS A 32 -1.13 -8.35 19.74
N GLU A 33 0.13 -8.26 20.17
CA GLU A 33 0.83 -6.99 20.30
C GLU A 33 0.83 -6.25 18.95
N PRO A 34 0.39 -4.97 18.90
CA PRO A 34 0.53 -4.15 17.71
C PRO A 34 2.00 -4.02 17.29
N ARG A 35 2.29 -4.30 16.02
CA ARG A 35 3.58 -3.98 15.40
C ARG A 35 3.32 -3.24 14.10
N PRO A 36 3.20 -1.91 14.15
CA PRO A 36 3.01 -1.09 12.97
C PRO A 36 4.22 -1.22 12.03
N VAL A 37 3.98 -1.68 10.80
CA VAL A 37 4.99 -1.84 9.75
C VAL A 37 4.68 -0.87 8.61
N VAL A 38 5.43 0.23 8.59
CA VAL A 38 5.37 1.28 7.56
C VAL A 38 6.78 1.70 7.17
N VAL A 39 6.94 2.23 5.96
CA VAL A 39 8.17 2.89 5.50
C VAL A 39 7.80 4.30 5.08
N LEU A 40 8.08 5.27 5.93
CA LEU A 40 7.94 6.69 5.60
C LEU A 40 9.28 7.21 5.08
N SER A 41 9.21 8.12 4.11
CA SER A 41 10.40 8.70 3.48
C SER A 41 10.15 10.13 3.05
N SER A 42 11.14 10.99 3.26
CA SER A 42 11.12 12.37 2.77
C SER A 42 11.65 12.50 1.33
N THR A 43 12.15 11.42 0.73
CA THR A 43 12.73 11.45 -0.62
C THR A 43 12.06 10.50 -1.60
N ALA A 44 11.38 9.44 -1.11
CA ALA A 44 10.69 8.51 -1.99
C ALA A 44 9.58 9.22 -2.77
N ARG A 45 9.69 9.16 -4.09
CA ARG A 45 8.70 9.68 -5.04
C ARG A 45 7.59 8.66 -5.33
N ILE A 46 7.75 7.41 -4.89
CA ILE A 46 6.79 6.32 -5.10
C ILE A 46 6.23 5.86 -3.75
N LEU A 47 4.91 5.82 -3.64
CA LEU A 47 4.17 5.25 -2.51
C LEU A 47 3.52 3.92 -2.89
N ILE A 48 3.86 2.86 -2.16
CA ILE A 48 3.17 1.57 -2.24
C ILE A 48 2.07 1.54 -1.16
N ALA A 49 0.81 1.64 -1.59
CA ALA A 49 -0.35 1.57 -0.72
C ALA A 49 -1.02 0.19 -0.83
N GLY A 50 -0.79 -0.67 0.17
CA GLY A 50 -1.40 -2.01 0.29
C GLY A 50 -2.55 -2.08 1.29
N GLN A 51 -3.01 -3.29 1.60
CA GLN A 51 -4.09 -3.50 2.57
C GLN A 51 -3.59 -3.43 4.02
N ALA A 52 -2.87 -4.46 4.46
CA ALA A 52 -2.26 -4.58 5.79
C ALA A 52 -1.09 -5.58 5.69
N PRO A 53 -0.14 -5.57 6.62
CA PRO A 53 0.90 -6.58 6.66
C PRO A 53 0.32 -7.96 7.02
N GLY A 54 0.82 -9.03 6.40
CA GLY A 54 0.52 -10.41 6.80
C GLY A 54 1.34 -10.87 8.01
N LYS A 55 1.08 -12.09 8.51
CA LYS A 55 1.79 -12.67 9.68
C LYS A 55 3.31 -12.63 9.57
N ARG A 56 3.88 -13.01 8.41
CA ARG A 56 5.34 -12.99 8.20
C ARG A 56 5.92 -11.57 8.30
N VAL A 57 5.20 -10.57 7.78
CA VAL A 57 5.61 -9.16 7.89
C VAL A 57 5.51 -8.70 9.34
N HIS A 58 4.48 -9.13 10.08
CA HIS A 58 4.37 -8.89 11.51
C HIS A 58 5.52 -9.53 12.33
N GLU A 59 5.98 -10.72 11.96
CA GLU A 59 7.09 -11.40 12.63
C GLU A 59 8.46 -10.78 12.28
N THR A 60 8.66 -10.39 11.02
CA THR A 60 9.96 -9.92 10.52
C THR A 60 10.12 -8.39 10.58
N GLY A 61 9.02 -7.63 10.56
CA GLY A 61 9.02 -6.19 10.37
C GLY A 61 9.35 -5.73 8.95
N LEU A 62 9.51 -6.64 7.99
CA LEU A 62 9.93 -6.32 6.63
C LEU A 62 8.74 -6.42 5.66
N PRO A 63 8.26 -5.30 5.07
CA PRO A 63 7.16 -5.31 4.10
C PRO A 63 7.48 -6.17 2.88
N PHE A 64 6.49 -6.87 2.32
CA PHE A 64 6.67 -7.62 1.06
C PHE A 64 7.86 -8.61 1.08
N ASN A 65 8.14 -9.20 2.24
CA ASN A 65 9.16 -10.24 2.41
C ASN A 65 8.60 -11.64 2.16
N ASP A 66 7.84 -11.80 1.09
CA ASP A 66 7.21 -13.04 0.65
C ASP A 66 7.11 -13.11 -0.89
N ALA A 67 6.53 -14.19 -1.40
CA ALA A 67 6.35 -14.42 -2.84
C ALA A 67 5.49 -13.35 -3.53
N SER A 68 4.61 -12.66 -2.79
CA SER A 68 3.85 -11.54 -3.35
C SER A 68 4.73 -10.32 -3.55
N GLY A 69 5.70 -10.11 -2.65
CA GLY A 69 6.75 -9.12 -2.83
C GLY A 69 7.70 -9.42 -3.99
N ASP A 70 8.06 -10.69 -4.21
CA ASP A 70 8.88 -11.08 -5.36
C ASP A 70 8.20 -10.70 -6.68
N ARG A 71 6.90 -11.02 -6.78
CA ARG A 71 6.10 -10.64 -7.95
C ARG A 71 5.95 -9.13 -8.09
N LEU A 72 5.75 -8.41 -6.98
CA LEU A 72 5.67 -6.94 -7.03
C LEU A 72 6.97 -6.34 -7.57
N ARG A 73 8.14 -6.80 -7.11
CA ARG A 73 9.44 -6.37 -7.65
C ARG A 73 9.57 -6.63 -9.15
N GLN A 74 9.13 -7.79 -9.63
CA GLN A 74 9.09 -8.11 -11.07
C GLN A 74 8.18 -7.16 -11.87
N TRP A 75 7.02 -6.80 -11.32
CA TRP A 75 6.10 -5.83 -11.93
C TRP A 75 6.71 -4.44 -12.00
N LEU A 76 7.38 -4.02 -10.93
CA LEU A 76 8.08 -2.73 -10.85
C LEU A 76 9.34 -2.68 -11.72
N GLY A 77 9.93 -3.83 -12.06
CA GLY A 77 11.17 -3.91 -12.80
C GLY A 77 12.40 -3.53 -11.97
N VAL A 78 12.36 -3.78 -10.66
CA VAL A 78 13.45 -3.45 -9.73
C VAL A 78 13.96 -4.70 -9.02
N ASP A 79 15.22 -4.67 -8.59
CA ASP A 79 15.78 -5.71 -7.75
C ASP A 79 15.38 -5.53 -6.27
N ARG A 80 15.90 -6.42 -5.42
CA ARG A 80 15.62 -6.41 -3.98
C ARG A 80 16.22 -5.19 -3.29
N GLU A 81 17.43 -4.78 -3.66
CA GLU A 81 18.14 -3.67 -3.02
C GLU A 81 17.40 -2.35 -3.27
N ALA A 82 17.09 -2.07 -4.54
CA ALA A 82 16.34 -0.89 -4.94
C ALA A 82 14.95 -0.84 -4.30
N PHE A 83 14.28 -1.98 -4.15
CA PHE A 83 12.96 -2.05 -3.51
C PHE A 83 12.98 -1.72 -2.01
N TYR A 84 14.02 -2.15 -1.29
CA TYR A 84 14.14 -1.92 0.15
C TYR A 84 14.90 -0.64 0.52
N ASP A 85 15.43 0.09 -0.46
CA ASP A 85 15.91 1.44 -0.23
C ASP A 85 14.72 2.38 0.03
N SER A 86 14.62 2.84 1.28
CA SER A 86 13.59 3.80 1.70
C SER A 86 13.65 5.14 0.95
N ARG A 87 14.75 5.45 0.25
CA ARG A 87 14.85 6.62 -0.61
C ARG A 87 14.05 6.48 -1.90
N ASN A 88 13.78 5.24 -2.33
CA ASN A 88 13.10 4.91 -3.57
C ASN A 88 11.60 4.70 -3.34
N PHE A 89 11.24 3.95 -2.29
CA PHE A 89 9.86 3.55 -2.01
C PHE A 89 9.44 3.89 -0.58
N ALA A 90 8.33 4.62 -0.46
CA ALA A 90 7.53 4.65 0.75
C ALA A 90 6.51 3.51 0.72
N ILE A 91 6.18 2.95 1.88
CA ILE A 91 5.21 1.85 2.02
C ILE A 91 4.23 2.21 3.13
N LEU A 92 2.99 2.49 2.74
CA LEU A 92 1.93 2.94 3.64
C LEU A 92 0.63 2.15 3.40
N PRO A 93 0.47 0.97 4.02
CA PRO A 93 -0.76 0.19 3.90
C PRO A 93 -1.95 0.91 4.56
N MET A 94 -3.17 0.42 4.31
CA MET A 94 -4.39 0.94 4.95
C MET A 94 -4.46 0.61 6.45
N GLY A 95 -3.99 -0.57 6.84
CA GLY A 95 -3.78 -0.98 8.22
C GLY A 95 -2.30 -1.26 8.46
N PHE A 96 -1.75 -0.76 9.57
CA PHE A 96 -0.31 -0.85 9.81
C PHE A 96 0.11 -2.13 10.54
N CYS A 97 -0.83 -2.84 11.16
CA CYS A 97 -0.58 -4.09 11.88
C CYS A 97 -1.24 -5.27 11.16
N PHE A 98 -0.71 -6.47 11.38
CA PHE A 98 -1.39 -7.69 10.95
C PHE A 98 -2.74 -7.76 11.66
N PRO A 99 -3.86 -7.94 10.93
CA PRO A 99 -5.18 -7.86 11.54
C PRO A 99 -5.64 -9.19 12.16
N GLY A 100 -4.87 -10.27 12.02
CA GLY A 100 -5.27 -11.63 12.38
C GLY A 100 -5.83 -12.41 11.19
N TYR A 101 -6.21 -13.65 11.44
CA TYR A 101 -6.84 -14.54 10.45
C TYR A 101 -8.34 -14.70 10.71
N ASP A 102 -9.11 -14.88 9.65
CA ASP A 102 -10.47 -15.42 9.74
C ASP A 102 -10.45 -16.94 10.00
N ALA A 103 -11.63 -17.53 10.16
CA ALA A 103 -11.79 -18.96 10.42
C ALA A 103 -11.26 -19.86 9.27
N SER A 104 -11.08 -19.31 8.07
CA SER A 104 -10.53 -19.99 6.89
C SER A 104 -9.03 -19.74 6.70
N GLY A 105 -8.36 -19.08 7.65
CA GLY A 105 -6.94 -18.79 7.59
C GLY A 105 -6.59 -17.68 6.59
N HIS A 106 -7.53 -16.79 6.24
CA HIS A 106 -7.27 -15.63 5.40
C HIS A 106 -7.04 -14.40 6.25
N ASP A 107 -6.13 -13.52 5.81
CA ASP A 107 -5.90 -12.25 6.49
C ASP A 107 -7.22 -11.48 6.60
N LEU A 108 -7.54 -11.04 7.82
CA LEU A 108 -8.66 -10.15 8.07
C LEU A 108 -8.47 -8.82 7.32
N PRO A 109 -9.55 -8.06 7.09
CA PRO A 109 -9.43 -6.74 6.49
C PRO A 109 -8.61 -5.78 7.37
N PRO A 110 -8.03 -4.71 6.80
CA PRO A 110 -7.33 -3.69 7.59
C PRO A 110 -8.24 -3.11 8.67
N ARG A 111 -7.64 -2.86 9.84
CA ARG A 111 -8.29 -2.23 11.00
C ARG A 111 -8.85 -0.85 10.63
N ARG A 112 -10.12 -0.60 10.93
CA ARG A 112 -10.87 0.60 10.50
C ARG A 112 -10.38 1.88 11.18
N GLU A 113 -9.77 1.75 12.35
CA GLU A 113 -9.16 2.79 13.17
C GLU A 113 -7.92 3.39 12.51
N CYS A 114 -7.18 2.57 11.76
CA CYS A 114 -5.81 2.89 11.38
C CYS A 114 -5.74 4.01 10.33
N ALA A 115 -6.51 3.87 9.25
CA ALA A 115 -6.44 4.80 8.14
C ALA A 115 -6.88 6.23 8.51
N PRO A 116 -8.04 6.43 9.18
CA PRO A 116 -8.47 7.76 9.61
C PRO A 116 -7.52 8.40 10.63
N HIS A 117 -6.85 7.60 11.46
CA HIS A 117 -5.96 8.15 12.48
C HIS A 117 -4.61 8.59 11.90
N TRP A 118 -4.05 7.88 10.93
CA TRP A 118 -2.64 8.10 10.54
C TRP A 118 -2.40 8.56 9.10
N ARG A 119 -3.29 8.23 8.16
CA ARG A 119 -2.91 8.34 6.74
C ARG A 119 -2.80 9.76 6.24
N GLU A 120 -3.69 10.66 6.65
CA GLU A 120 -3.61 12.06 6.24
C GLU A 120 -2.28 12.69 6.68
N ALA A 121 -1.95 12.60 7.98
CA ALA A 121 -0.68 13.09 8.51
C ALA A 121 0.53 12.44 7.81
N ALA A 122 0.47 11.13 7.50
CA ALA A 122 1.56 10.45 6.79
C ALA A 122 1.73 10.95 5.35
N MET A 123 0.64 11.28 4.65
CA MET A 123 0.70 11.87 3.32
C MET A 123 1.23 13.31 3.37
N GLU A 124 0.81 14.10 4.37
CA GLU A 124 1.26 15.49 4.55
C GLU A 124 2.78 15.62 4.75
N VAL A 125 3.40 14.67 5.47
CA VAL A 125 4.86 14.66 5.68
C VAL A 125 5.64 14.03 4.52
N MET A 126 4.96 13.60 3.46
CA MET A 126 5.56 13.05 2.23
C MET A 126 5.06 13.79 0.97
N PRO A 127 5.17 15.13 0.89
CA PRO A 127 4.63 15.91 -0.21
C PRO A 127 5.33 15.64 -1.55
N GLN A 128 6.52 15.03 -1.53
CA GLN A 128 7.30 14.69 -2.72
C GLN A 128 6.81 13.44 -3.45
N VAL A 129 5.78 12.74 -2.94
CA VAL A 129 5.21 11.57 -3.62
C VAL A 129 4.56 12.00 -4.94
N GLU A 130 4.99 11.37 -6.03
CA GLU A 130 4.50 11.63 -7.38
C GLU A 130 3.71 10.46 -7.97
N LEU A 131 3.95 9.24 -7.46
CA LEU A 131 3.27 8.03 -7.90
C LEU A 131 2.73 7.26 -6.68
N VAL A 132 1.43 6.98 -6.69
CA VAL A 132 0.79 6.06 -5.73
C VAL A 132 0.40 4.77 -6.44
N LEU A 133 0.92 3.65 -5.96
CA LEU A 133 0.50 2.32 -6.35
C LEU A 133 -0.60 1.85 -5.41
N ALA A 134 -1.86 1.93 -5.85
CA ALA A 134 -3.03 1.57 -5.07
C ALA A 134 -3.35 0.07 -5.24
N ILE A 135 -2.78 -0.76 -4.36
CA ILE A 135 -2.84 -2.22 -4.43
C ILE A 135 -4.06 -2.74 -3.67
N GLY A 136 -5.05 -3.22 -4.43
CA GLY A 136 -6.27 -3.82 -3.90
C GLY A 136 -7.33 -2.81 -3.45
N GLN A 137 -8.53 -3.33 -3.17
CA GLN A 137 -9.75 -2.51 -3.03
C GLN A 137 -9.72 -1.46 -1.91
N TYR A 138 -8.98 -1.70 -0.81
CA TYR A 138 -8.94 -0.76 0.31
C TYR A 138 -8.09 0.46 -0.03
N ALA A 139 -6.93 0.25 -0.64
CA ALA A 139 -6.07 1.32 -1.12
C ALA A 139 -6.74 2.09 -2.26
N GLN A 140 -7.36 1.40 -3.21
CA GLN A 140 -8.10 2.02 -4.31
C GLN A 140 -9.27 2.87 -3.80
N ARG A 141 -10.04 2.40 -2.81
CA ARG A 141 -11.12 3.19 -2.19
C ARG A 141 -10.63 4.50 -1.59
N TRP A 142 -9.47 4.48 -0.94
CA TRP A 142 -8.91 5.69 -0.34
C TRP A 142 -8.38 6.67 -1.38
N HIS A 143 -7.54 6.20 -2.30
CA HIS A 143 -6.80 7.10 -3.17
C HIS A 143 -7.59 7.56 -4.39
N MET A 144 -8.52 6.75 -4.89
CA MET A 144 -9.12 7.01 -6.20
C MET A 144 -10.47 7.72 -6.14
N CYS A 145 -11.12 7.81 -4.96
CA CYS A 145 -12.42 8.46 -4.80
C CYS A 145 -13.42 8.11 -5.92
N ASP A 146 -13.74 9.08 -6.77
CA ASP A 146 -14.66 9.01 -7.91
C ASP A 146 -14.05 8.38 -9.19
N LEU A 147 -12.73 8.23 -9.27
CA LEU A 147 -12.06 7.44 -10.31
C LEU A 147 -12.19 5.92 -10.08
N ARG A 148 -12.58 5.50 -8.88
CA ARG A 148 -12.78 4.09 -8.55
C ARG A 148 -14.04 3.55 -9.25
N LYS A 149 -13.94 2.35 -9.83
CA LYS A 149 -15.07 1.64 -10.43
C LYS A 149 -15.74 0.69 -9.40
N PRO A 150 -16.93 0.14 -9.69
CA PRO A 150 -17.65 -0.72 -8.74
C PRO A 150 -16.88 -1.97 -8.29
N THR A 151 -15.99 -2.49 -9.14
CA THR A 151 -15.20 -3.70 -8.85
C THR A 151 -13.70 -3.45 -8.94
N LEU A 152 -12.91 -4.32 -8.28
CA LEU A 152 -11.45 -4.32 -8.40
C LEU A 152 -11.02 -4.44 -9.87
N HIS A 153 -11.62 -5.38 -10.59
CA HIS A 153 -11.29 -5.64 -11.99
C HIS A 153 -11.55 -4.40 -12.86
N ALA A 154 -12.75 -3.81 -12.79
CA ALA A 154 -13.07 -2.61 -13.56
C ALA A 154 -12.17 -1.43 -13.19
N THR A 155 -11.78 -1.31 -11.92
CA THR A 155 -10.89 -0.22 -11.48
C THR A 155 -9.49 -0.38 -12.07
N VAL A 156 -8.94 -1.60 -12.09
CA VAL A 156 -7.63 -1.87 -12.71
C VAL A 156 -7.70 -1.78 -14.23
N GLU A 157 -8.80 -2.22 -14.85
CA GLU A 157 -8.99 -2.13 -16.31
C GLU A 157 -9.04 -0.67 -16.78
N SER A 158 -9.72 0.20 -16.04
CA SER A 158 -9.76 1.65 -16.27
C SER A 158 -8.50 2.41 -15.81
N TRP A 159 -7.35 1.75 -15.62
CA TRP A 159 -6.12 2.39 -15.10
C TRP A 159 -5.70 3.64 -15.88
N ARG A 160 -5.99 3.70 -17.19
CA ARG A 160 -5.69 4.85 -18.05
C ARG A 160 -6.42 6.12 -17.59
N GLU A 161 -7.67 5.98 -17.16
CA GLU A 161 -8.48 7.11 -16.67
C GLU A 161 -7.87 7.71 -15.40
N SER A 162 -7.31 6.88 -14.50
CA SER A 162 -6.67 7.35 -13.28
C SER A 162 -5.23 7.82 -13.49
N PHE A 163 -4.49 7.22 -14.42
CA PHE A 163 -3.06 7.52 -14.62
C PHE A 163 -2.81 8.75 -15.50
N PHE A 164 -3.65 8.95 -16.54
CA PHE A 164 -3.54 10.08 -17.47
C PHE A 164 -4.49 11.24 -17.12
N THR A 165 -5.02 11.25 -15.90
CA THR A 165 -5.85 12.37 -15.41
C THR A 165 -5.01 13.63 -15.21
N ASN A 166 -5.61 14.80 -15.43
CA ASN A 166 -4.99 16.11 -15.17
C ASN A 166 -5.31 16.65 -13.77
N ARG A 167 -5.70 15.78 -12.83
CA ARG A 167 -6.00 16.20 -11.46
C ARG A 167 -4.73 16.58 -10.70
N PRO A 168 -4.78 17.62 -9.84
CA PRO A 168 -3.68 17.92 -8.94
C PRO A 168 -3.36 16.72 -8.03
N GLY A 169 -2.08 16.56 -7.68
CA GLY A 169 -1.59 15.51 -6.80
C GLY A 169 -0.82 14.41 -7.53
N PRO A 170 -0.45 13.33 -6.82
CA PRO A 170 0.30 12.23 -7.41
C PRO A 170 -0.53 11.48 -8.45
N LYS A 171 0.14 10.92 -9.46
CA LYS A 171 -0.46 9.92 -10.35
C LYS A 171 -0.84 8.69 -9.54
N ILE A 172 -1.99 8.10 -9.83
CA ILE A 172 -2.46 6.89 -9.14
C ILE A 172 -2.57 5.76 -10.14
N LEU A 173 -1.88 4.65 -9.86
CA LEU A 173 -1.99 3.42 -10.64
C LEU A 173 -2.66 2.32 -9.80
N PRO A 174 -3.90 1.91 -10.14
CA PRO A 174 -4.56 0.80 -9.47
C PRO A 174 -3.94 -0.52 -9.88
N LEU A 175 -3.62 -1.35 -8.89
CA LEU A 175 -3.09 -2.71 -9.11
C LEU A 175 -3.94 -3.75 -8.37
N PRO A 176 -4.07 -4.97 -8.91
CA PRO A 176 -4.53 -6.10 -8.12
C PRO A 176 -3.45 -6.49 -7.11
N HIS A 177 -3.81 -7.28 -6.08
CA HIS A 177 -2.79 -7.80 -5.16
C HIS A 177 -1.80 -8.74 -5.91
N PRO A 178 -0.49 -8.66 -5.68
CA PRO A 178 0.50 -9.54 -6.33
C PRO A 178 0.52 -10.99 -5.79
N SER A 179 -0.58 -11.45 -5.17
CA SER A 179 -0.68 -12.81 -4.64
C SER A 179 -0.87 -13.84 -5.75
N TRP A 180 -0.38 -15.06 -5.54
CA TRP A 180 -0.64 -16.20 -6.42
C TRP A 180 -2.12 -16.47 -6.63
N ARG A 181 -2.99 -16.07 -5.68
CA ARG A 181 -4.45 -16.16 -5.83
C ARG A 181 -4.97 -15.38 -7.04
N ASN A 182 -4.27 -14.32 -7.47
CA ASN A 182 -4.61 -13.54 -8.65
C ASN A 182 -4.01 -14.09 -9.95
N SER A 183 -3.26 -15.19 -9.95
CA SER A 183 -2.68 -15.76 -11.17
C SER A 183 -3.76 -16.14 -12.21
N GLY A 184 -4.92 -16.63 -11.77
CA GLY A 184 -6.04 -16.90 -12.67
C GLY A 184 -6.66 -15.64 -13.29
N TRP A 185 -6.68 -14.54 -12.54
CA TRP A 185 -7.11 -13.24 -13.07
C TRP A 185 -6.11 -12.71 -14.10
N LEU A 186 -4.80 -12.78 -13.82
CA LEU A 186 -3.75 -12.33 -14.74
C LEU A 186 -3.82 -13.06 -16.09
N ARG A 187 -3.99 -14.39 -16.08
CA ARG A 187 -4.15 -15.18 -17.32
C ARG A 187 -5.35 -14.77 -18.17
N ARG A 188 -6.44 -14.32 -17.54
CA ARG A 188 -7.64 -13.83 -18.24
C ARG A 188 -7.54 -12.38 -18.69
N ASN A 189 -6.53 -11.65 -18.20
CA ASN A 189 -6.34 -10.22 -18.43
C ASN A 189 -4.91 -9.95 -18.94
N PRO A 190 -4.53 -10.49 -20.12
CA PRO A 190 -3.17 -10.37 -20.65
C PRO A 190 -2.74 -8.91 -20.88
N TRP A 191 -3.69 -8.00 -21.08
CA TRP A 191 -3.47 -6.56 -21.16
C TRP A 191 -2.77 -6.00 -19.91
N PHE A 192 -2.91 -6.62 -18.73
CA PHE A 192 -2.22 -6.17 -17.53
C PHE A 192 -0.70 -6.22 -17.74
N GLU A 193 -0.18 -7.33 -18.26
CA GLU A 193 1.23 -7.50 -18.54
C GLU A 193 1.67 -6.79 -19.82
N ALA A 194 0.83 -6.82 -20.86
CA ALA A 194 1.18 -6.26 -22.17
C ALA A 194 1.09 -4.72 -22.23
N GLU A 195 0.22 -4.10 -21.43
CA GLU A 195 -0.10 -2.67 -21.55
C GLU A 195 0.18 -1.89 -20.26
N LEU A 196 -0.26 -2.38 -19.10
CA LEU A 196 -0.11 -1.66 -17.83
C LEU A 196 1.32 -1.75 -17.30
N LEU A 197 1.90 -2.95 -17.22
CA LEU A 197 3.25 -3.13 -16.65
C LEU A 197 4.36 -2.34 -17.35
N PRO A 198 4.40 -2.21 -18.70
CA PRO A 198 5.39 -1.36 -19.37
C PRO A 198 5.30 0.11 -18.94
N VAL A 199 4.09 0.65 -18.77
CA VAL A 199 3.87 2.02 -18.30
C VAL A 199 4.28 2.17 -16.84
N LEU A 200 3.95 1.19 -16.00
CA LEU A 200 4.39 1.14 -14.60
C LEU A 200 5.92 1.19 -14.51
N LYS A 201 6.62 0.30 -15.23
CA LYS A 201 8.09 0.23 -15.20
C LYS A 201 8.74 1.53 -15.65
N LYS A 202 8.22 2.16 -16.72
CA LYS A 202 8.71 3.46 -17.20
C LYS A 202 8.52 4.56 -16.15
N GLN A 203 7.38 4.60 -15.48
CA GLN A 203 7.12 5.60 -14.45
C GLN A 203 7.95 5.35 -13.18
N VAL A 204 8.16 4.07 -12.80
CA VAL A 204 9.06 3.71 -11.71
C VAL A 204 10.47 4.19 -12.01
N ASP A 205 11.03 3.84 -13.17
CA ASP A 205 12.37 4.28 -13.59
C ASP A 205 12.49 5.82 -13.60
N HIS A 206 11.48 6.55 -14.07
CA HIS A 206 11.47 8.02 -13.99
C HIS A 206 11.52 8.56 -12.56
N CYS A 207 10.84 7.90 -11.61
CA CYS A 207 10.81 8.32 -10.21
C CYS A 207 12.08 7.92 -9.43
N LEU A 208 12.87 6.96 -9.93
CA LEU A 208 14.11 6.49 -9.30
C LEU A 208 15.36 7.25 -9.78
N ARG A 209 15.25 8.04 -10.84
CA ARG A 209 16.29 8.94 -11.33
C ARG A 209 16.16 10.31 -10.66
#